data_AF-A0A554GN30-F1
#
_entry.id   AF-A0A554GN30-F1
#
_cell.length_a   1.000
_cell.length_b   1.000
_cell.length_c   1.000
_cell.angle_alpha   90.00
_cell.angle_beta   90.00
_cell.angle_gamma   90.00
#
_symmetry.space_group_name_H-M   'P 1'
#
loop_
_entity.id
_entity.type
_entity.pdbx_description
1 polymer ?
#
loop_
_entity_poly.entity_id
_entity_poly.type
_entity_poly.pdbx_seq_one_letter_code
_entity_poly.pdbx_strand_id
1 'polypeptide(L)'
;MRYELVLQAGAPGAPFDAGRVDALLAARPGAVRPEGVREWLLAHGGVEVLPLRDGKRVVGTELRVPLEARPDLLREVLEEAAILAREAGARLFDPQLGQVLTAADTEQVVAQYLRTEAYARTAKPMETTPGLAEAMARAERLDRRLSSEGMAMPTRLVLFAVGGFAILFFVMRYLMDKLNGE
;
A
#
# COMPACT_ATOMS: atom_id res chain seq x y z
N MET A 1 -7.96 15.76 3.25
CA MET A 1 -7.23 14.65 3.90
C MET A 1 -8.23 13.60 4.37
N ARG A 2 -7.79 12.38 4.67
CA ARG A 2 -8.67 11.25 5.00
C ARG A 2 -8.12 10.45 6.18
N TYR A 3 -9.02 9.78 6.90
CA TYR A 3 -8.70 8.75 7.89
C TYR A 3 -8.87 7.39 7.22
N GLU A 4 -7.92 6.50 7.42
CA GLU A 4 -7.84 5.24 6.70
C GLU A 4 -8.09 4.07 7.65
N LEU A 5 -9.00 3.18 7.25
CA LEU A 5 -9.21 1.88 7.88
C LEU A 5 -8.98 0.79 6.84
N VAL A 6 -8.61 -0.40 7.28
CA VAL A 6 -8.27 -1.50 6.37
C VAL A 6 -9.03 -2.76 6.74
N LEU A 7 -9.76 -3.32 5.78
CA LEU A 7 -10.18 -4.71 5.81
C LEU A 7 -9.03 -5.57 5.30
N GLN A 8 -8.58 -6.50 6.13
CA GLN A 8 -7.50 -7.43 5.78
C GLN A 8 -7.92 -8.88 6.07
N ALA A 9 -7.10 -9.84 5.62
CA ALA A 9 -7.37 -11.26 5.83
C ALA A 9 -7.64 -11.57 7.31
N GLY A 10 -8.58 -12.47 7.59
CA GLY A 10 -9.03 -12.78 8.95
C GLY A 10 -7.93 -13.34 9.86
N ALA A 11 -6.88 -13.93 9.29
CA ALA A 11 -5.70 -14.40 10.02
C ALA A 11 -4.41 -13.91 9.34
N PRO A 12 -3.33 -13.66 10.11
CA PRO A 12 -2.01 -13.37 9.55
C PRO A 12 -1.55 -14.47 8.59
N GLY A 13 -1.05 -14.09 7.41
CA GLY A 13 -0.56 -15.02 6.39
C GLY A 13 -1.64 -15.69 5.55
N ALA A 14 -2.93 -15.57 5.92
CA ALA A 14 -4.03 -16.04 5.08
C ALA A 14 -4.21 -15.12 3.85
N PRO A 15 -4.65 -15.65 2.70
CA PRO A 15 -5.00 -14.81 1.55
C PRO A 15 -6.22 -13.94 1.86
N PHE A 16 -6.22 -12.72 1.33
CA PHE A 16 -7.37 -11.82 1.39
C PHE A 16 -8.34 -12.12 0.24
N ASP A 17 -9.60 -12.39 0.58
CA ASP A 17 -10.67 -12.64 -0.40
C ASP A 17 -11.33 -11.32 -0.82
N ALA A 18 -10.67 -10.63 -1.75
CA ALA A 18 -11.17 -9.38 -2.32
C ALA A 18 -12.52 -9.56 -3.03
N GLY A 19 -12.74 -10.71 -3.70
CA GLY A 19 -13.97 -10.97 -4.43
C GLY A 19 -15.19 -11.04 -3.51
N ARG A 20 -15.06 -11.64 -2.33
CA ARG A 20 -16.11 -11.66 -1.32
C ARG A 20 -16.41 -10.28 -0.75
N VAL A 21 -15.39 -9.49 -0.44
CA VAL A 21 -15.56 -8.10 0.04
C VAL A 21 -16.24 -7.24 -1.03
N ASP A 22 -15.82 -7.35 -2.28
CA ASP A 22 -16.40 -6.62 -3.41
C ASP A 22 -17.87 -6.99 -3.65
N ALA A 23 -18.22 -8.28 -3.54
CA ALA A 23 -19.60 -8.75 -3.67
C ALA A 23 -20.51 -8.19 -2.56
N LEU A 24 -20.03 -8.19 -1.31
CA LEU A 24 -20.77 -7.64 -0.17
C LEU A 24 -20.93 -6.11 -0.29
N LEU A 25 -19.89 -5.40 -0.75
CA LEU A 25 -19.97 -3.97 -1.01
C LEU A 25 -20.89 -3.62 -2.19
N ALA A 26 -21.00 -4.49 -3.19
CA ALA A 26 -21.92 -4.30 -4.32
C ALA A 26 -23.40 -4.40 -3.90
N ALA A 27 -23.70 -5.09 -2.80
CA ALA A 27 -25.05 -5.18 -2.23
C ALA A 27 -25.43 -3.96 -1.37
N ARG A 28 -24.50 -3.03 -1.13
CA ARG A 28 -24.70 -1.84 -0.28
C ARG A 28 -24.89 -0.57 -1.12
N PRO A 29 -25.58 0.45 -0.58
CA PRO A 29 -25.76 1.73 -1.29
C PRO A 29 -24.42 2.35 -1.69
N GLY A 30 -24.28 2.75 -2.94
CA GLY A 30 -23.02 3.29 -3.43
C GLY A 30 -22.92 3.32 -4.95
N ALA A 31 -21.82 3.88 -5.43
CA ALA A 31 -21.51 3.93 -6.86
C ALA A 31 -20.05 3.56 -7.09
N VAL A 32 -19.74 3.05 -8.28
CA VAL A 32 -18.36 2.87 -8.72
C VAL A 32 -18.05 4.00 -9.70
N ARG A 33 -17.02 4.79 -9.39
CA ARG A 33 -16.56 5.88 -10.26
C ARG A 33 -15.78 5.32 -11.46
N PRO A 34 -15.71 6.04 -12.58
CA PRO A 34 -15.01 5.58 -13.79
C PRO A 34 -13.53 5.23 -13.56
N GLU A 35 -12.87 5.90 -12.61
CA GLU A 35 -11.49 5.59 -12.20
C GLU A 35 -11.33 4.29 -11.38
N GLY A 36 -12.42 3.56 -11.13
CA GLY A 36 -12.40 2.31 -10.36
C GLY A 36 -12.43 2.48 -8.84
N VAL A 37 -12.61 3.72 -8.35
CA VAL A 37 -12.87 3.98 -6.93
C VAL A 37 -14.34 3.75 -6.63
N ARG A 38 -14.64 2.94 -5.63
CA ARG A 38 -16.01 2.75 -5.15
C ARG A 38 -16.31 3.80 -4.08
N GLU A 39 -17.48 4.40 -4.15
CA GLU A 39 -18.06 5.19 -3.07
C GLU A 39 -19.13 4.35 -2.38
N TRP A 40 -18.97 4.18 -1.07
CA TRP A 40 -19.96 3.54 -0.21
C TRP A 40 -20.72 4.64 0.52
N LEU A 41 -22.04 4.71 0.28
CA LEU A 41 -22.92 5.71 0.86
C LEU A 41 -23.52 5.20 2.17
N LEU A 42 -23.30 5.97 3.22
CA LEU A 42 -23.81 5.78 4.56
C LEU A 42 -24.76 6.93 4.93
N ALA A 43 -25.49 6.81 6.03
CA ALA A 43 -26.47 7.81 6.46
C ALA A 43 -25.82 9.17 6.75
N HIS A 44 -24.61 9.18 7.32
CA HIS A 44 -23.90 10.41 7.68
C HIS A 44 -22.90 10.90 6.61
N GLY A 45 -22.76 10.20 5.48
CA GLY A 45 -21.85 10.61 4.40
C GLY A 45 -21.32 9.46 3.54
N GLY A 46 -20.43 9.79 2.60
CA GLY A 46 -19.77 8.82 1.72
C GLY A 46 -18.38 8.43 2.22
N VAL A 47 -17.99 7.19 1.96
CA VAL A 47 -16.65 6.66 2.18
C VAL A 47 -16.07 6.13 0.87
N GLU A 48 -14.84 6.49 0.57
CA GLU A 48 -14.15 5.91 -0.58
C GLU A 48 -13.60 4.53 -0.21
N VAL A 49 -13.78 3.58 -1.10
CA VAL A 49 -13.33 2.20 -0.95
C VAL A 49 -12.40 1.85 -2.10
N LEU A 50 -11.18 1.44 -1.77
CA LEU A 50 -10.13 1.13 -2.73
C LEU A 50 -9.47 -0.22 -2.41
N PRO A 51 -9.02 -0.98 -3.42
CA PRO A 51 -8.21 -2.15 -3.18
C PRO A 51 -6.82 -1.74 -2.68
N LEU A 52 -6.38 -2.31 -1.56
CA LEU A 52 -5.00 -2.20 -1.09
C LEU A 52 -4.15 -3.25 -1.81
N ARG A 53 -3.11 -2.82 -2.52
CA ARG A 53 -2.30 -3.69 -3.39
C ARG A 53 -0.85 -3.79 -2.92
N ASP A 54 -0.33 -5.01 -2.98
CA ASP A 54 1.08 -5.36 -2.88
C ASP A 54 1.52 -5.88 -4.26
N GLY A 55 2.15 -5.00 -5.05
CA GLY A 55 2.39 -5.24 -6.48
C GLY A 55 1.09 -5.46 -7.24
N LYS A 56 0.93 -6.64 -7.84
CA LYS A 56 -0.29 -7.02 -8.59
C LYS A 56 -1.38 -7.66 -7.72
N ARG A 57 -1.05 -8.04 -6.48
CA ARG A 57 -1.94 -8.78 -5.58
C ARG A 57 -2.74 -7.80 -4.70
N VAL A 58 -4.05 -8.00 -4.60
CA VAL A 58 -4.88 -7.30 -3.62
C VAL A 58 -4.69 -7.99 -2.26
N VAL A 59 -4.25 -7.24 -1.26
CA VAL A 59 -3.94 -7.72 0.10
C VAL A 59 -4.91 -7.22 1.15
N GLY A 60 -5.79 -6.28 0.79
CA GLY A 60 -6.83 -5.74 1.64
C GLY A 60 -7.74 -4.80 0.88
N THR A 61 -8.69 -4.21 1.59
CA THR A 61 -9.56 -3.15 1.10
C THR A 61 -9.44 -1.97 2.05
N GLU A 62 -9.07 -0.82 1.51
CA GLU A 62 -8.93 0.44 2.23
C GLU A 62 -10.26 1.20 2.24
N LEU A 63 -10.66 1.66 3.42
CA LEU A 63 -11.82 2.52 3.64
C LEU A 63 -11.31 3.90 4.02
N ARG A 64 -11.54 4.90 3.17
CA ARG A 64 -11.06 6.26 3.38
C ARG A 64 -12.21 7.16 3.79
N VAL A 65 -12.25 7.47 5.08
CA VAL A 65 -13.23 8.38 5.68
C VAL A 65 -12.74 9.82 5.52
N PRO A 66 -13.53 10.75 4.98
CA PRO A 66 -13.12 12.15 4.88
C PRO A 66 -12.88 12.75 6.27
N LEU A 67 -11.78 13.48 6.46
CA LEU A 67 -11.51 14.23 7.70
C LEU A 67 -12.34 15.51 7.71
N GLU A 68 -13.57 15.38 8.16
CA GLU A 68 -14.50 16.47 8.41
C GLU A 68 -14.90 16.33 9.88
N ALA A 69 -15.01 17.40 10.68
CA ALA A 69 -15.24 17.32 12.13
C ALA A 69 -16.64 16.78 12.54
N ARG A 70 -17.03 15.63 11.97
CA ARG A 70 -18.30 14.90 12.02
C ARG A 70 -17.99 13.46 12.46
N PRO A 71 -17.82 13.22 13.77
CA PRO A 71 -17.44 11.90 14.28
C PRO A 71 -18.52 10.84 14.06
N ASP A 72 -19.77 11.24 13.80
CA ASP A 72 -20.90 10.32 13.59
C ASP A 72 -20.72 9.47 12.33
N LEU A 73 -20.16 10.05 11.26
CA LEU A 73 -19.78 9.28 10.07
C LEU A 73 -18.76 8.21 10.42
N LEU A 74 -17.72 8.54 11.20
CA LEU A 74 -16.72 7.55 11.58
C LEU A 74 -17.33 6.43 12.44
N ARG A 75 -18.21 6.75 13.38
CA ARG A 75 -18.90 5.74 14.20
C ARG A 75 -19.71 4.78 13.33
N GLU A 76 -20.49 5.33 12.39
CA GLU A 76 -21.26 4.53 11.44
C GLU A 76 -20.34 3.65 10.58
N VAL A 77 -19.22 4.19 10.09
CA VAL A 77 -18.23 3.42 9.33
C VAL A 77 -17.66 2.27 10.15
N LEU A 78 -17.33 2.49 11.42
CA LEU A 78 -16.76 1.45 12.28
C LEU A 78 -17.76 0.31 12.51
N GLU A 79 -19.03 0.64 12.75
CA GLU A 79 -20.10 -0.34 12.92
C GLU A 79 -20.33 -1.14 11.63
N GLU A 80 -20.58 -0.46 10.52
CA GLU A 80 -20.90 -1.07 9.24
C GLU A 80 -19.72 -1.85 8.63
N ALA A 81 -18.49 -1.37 8.85
CA ALA A 81 -17.27 -2.06 8.42
C ALA A 81 -16.98 -3.28 9.30
N ALA A 82 -17.32 -3.26 10.59
CA ALA A 82 -17.23 -4.45 11.44
C ALA A 82 -18.22 -5.54 11.01
N ILE A 83 -19.43 -5.16 10.61
CA ILE A 83 -20.41 -6.08 10.01
C ILE A 83 -19.86 -6.65 8.70
N LEU A 84 -19.34 -5.79 7.81
CA LEU A 84 -18.71 -6.22 6.56
C LEU A 84 -17.57 -7.20 6.78
N ALA A 85 -16.67 -6.89 7.72
CA ALA A 85 -15.53 -7.72 8.03
C ALA A 85 -15.98 -9.11 8.47
N ARG A 86 -16.96 -9.19 9.38
CA ARG A 86 -17.54 -10.45 9.85
C ARG A 86 -18.17 -11.25 8.72
N GLU A 87 -18.98 -10.62 7.88
CA GLU A 87 -19.62 -11.26 6.72
C GLU A 87 -18.61 -11.75 5.68
N ALA A 88 -17.49 -11.04 5.53
CA ALA A 88 -16.41 -11.38 4.62
C ALA A 88 -15.42 -12.42 5.19
N GLY A 89 -15.45 -12.71 6.49
CA GLY A 89 -14.37 -13.47 7.15
C GLY A 89 -13.04 -12.69 7.19
N ALA A 90 -13.12 -11.36 7.12
CA ALA A 90 -12.01 -10.42 7.22
C ALA A 90 -11.93 -9.84 8.64
N ARG A 91 -10.89 -9.05 8.89
CA ARG A 91 -10.74 -8.26 10.12
C ARG A 91 -10.57 -6.79 9.78
N LEU A 92 -11.22 -5.93 10.56
CA LEU A 92 -11.08 -4.48 10.47
C LEU A 92 -9.83 -4.06 11.24
N PHE A 93 -9.01 -3.21 10.66
CA PHE A 93 -7.74 -2.78 11.20
C PHE A 93 -7.56 -1.28 11.07
N ASP A 94 -7.01 -0.68 12.11
CA ASP A 94 -6.64 0.73 12.12
C ASP A 94 -5.11 0.86 11.99
N PRO A 95 -4.60 1.36 10.86
CA PRO A 95 -3.16 1.58 10.67
C PRO A 95 -2.55 2.62 11.59
N GLN A 96 -3.32 3.62 12.05
CA GLN A 96 -2.83 4.67 12.95
C GLN A 96 -2.66 4.15 14.37
N LEU A 97 -3.54 3.24 14.81
CA LEU A 97 -3.43 2.57 16.11
C LEU A 97 -2.59 1.28 16.04
N GLY A 98 -2.35 0.75 14.85
CA GLY A 98 -1.58 -0.47 14.64
C GLY A 98 -2.27 -1.74 15.17
N GLN A 99 -3.60 -1.73 15.26
CA GLN A 99 -4.36 -2.83 15.88
C GLN A 99 -5.60 -3.25 15.09
N VAL A 100 -5.99 -4.51 15.29
CA VAL A 100 -7.29 -5.02 14.84
C VAL A 100 -8.38 -4.45 15.74
N LEU A 101 -9.44 -3.95 15.12
CA LEU A 101 -10.51 -3.28 15.83
C LEU A 101 -11.62 -4.23 16.24
N THR A 102 -12.17 -3.95 17.42
CA THR A 102 -13.40 -4.53 17.97
C THR A 102 -14.39 -3.41 18.28
N ALA A 103 -15.64 -3.76 18.61
CA ALA A 103 -16.67 -2.78 18.96
C ALA A 103 -16.26 -1.89 20.16
N ALA A 104 -15.47 -2.43 21.10
CA ALA A 104 -15.00 -1.71 22.28
C ALA A 104 -14.01 -0.58 21.95
N ASP A 105 -13.35 -0.63 20.79
CA ASP A 105 -12.31 0.32 20.40
C ASP A 105 -12.88 1.60 19.75
N THR A 106 -14.19 1.67 19.53
CA THR A 106 -14.85 2.74 18.77
C THR A 106 -14.44 4.14 19.24
N GLU A 107 -14.56 4.42 20.55
CA GLU A 107 -14.25 5.76 21.06
C GLU A 107 -12.75 6.08 21.05
N GLN A 108 -11.88 5.06 21.12
CA GLN A 108 -10.44 5.24 20.95
C GLN A 108 -10.11 5.69 19.52
N VAL A 109 -10.74 5.06 18.52
CA VAL A 109 -10.58 5.41 17.09
C VAL A 109 -11.15 6.80 16.82
N VAL A 110 -12.33 7.12 17.36
CA VAL A 110 -12.93 8.46 17.23
C VAL A 110 -12.03 9.54 17.83
N ALA A 111 -11.44 9.29 19.01
CA ALA A 111 -10.49 10.24 19.60
C ALA A 111 -9.25 10.44 18.71
N GLN A 112 -8.72 9.37 18.12
CA GLN A 112 -7.60 9.45 17.18
C GLN A 112 -7.96 10.22 15.92
N TYR A 113 -9.14 9.97 15.34
CA TYR A 113 -9.68 10.70 14.21
C TYR A 113 -9.80 12.20 14.47
N LEU A 114 -10.37 12.60 15.61
CA LEU A 114 -10.52 14.01 15.98
C LEU A 114 -9.16 14.69 16.18
N ARG A 115 -8.16 13.98 16.73
CA ARG A 115 -6.78 14.49 16.77
C ARG A 115 -6.24 14.71 15.36
N THR A 116 -6.36 13.71 14.48
CA THR A 116 -5.87 13.77 13.10
C THR A 116 -6.56 14.90 12.31
N GLU A 117 -7.87 15.09 12.48
CA GLU A 117 -8.61 16.21 11.88
C GLU A 117 -8.11 17.56 12.41
N ALA A 118 -7.96 17.69 13.73
CA ALA A 118 -7.46 18.92 14.34
C ALA A 118 -6.04 19.26 13.87
N TYR A 119 -5.15 18.26 13.77
CA TYR A 119 -3.83 18.44 13.16
C TYR A 119 -3.93 18.84 11.69
N ALA A 120 -4.76 18.18 10.89
CA ALA A 120 -4.95 18.51 9.47
C ALA A 120 -5.42 19.96 9.26
N ARG A 121 -6.25 20.48 10.17
CA ARG A 121 -6.77 21.85 10.15
C ARG A 121 -5.77 22.88 10.65
N THR A 122 -4.92 22.53 11.61
CA THR A 122 -3.99 23.47 12.26
C THR A 122 -2.56 23.40 11.72
N ALA A 123 -2.22 22.32 11.01
CA ALA A 123 -0.94 22.18 10.35
C ALA A 123 -0.79 23.33 9.36
N LYS A 124 0.08 24.29 9.71
CA LYS A 124 0.57 25.26 8.74
C LYS A 124 1.22 24.44 7.61
N PRO A 125 0.99 24.81 6.34
CA PRO A 125 1.81 24.28 5.25
C PRO A 125 3.26 24.41 5.71
N MET A 126 3.98 23.31 5.77
CA MET A 126 5.37 23.33 6.20
C MET A 126 6.04 24.39 5.34
N GLU A 127 6.50 25.49 5.94
CA GLU A 127 7.31 26.45 5.20
C GLU A 127 8.50 25.62 4.74
N THR A 128 8.55 25.32 3.43
CA THR A 128 9.71 24.68 2.84
C THR A 128 10.89 25.53 3.27
N THR A 129 11.75 24.98 4.14
CA THR A 129 13.01 25.60 4.50
C THR A 129 13.59 26.20 3.24
N PRO A 130 13.95 27.49 3.19
CA PRO A 130 14.50 28.08 1.97
C PRO A 130 15.61 27.19 1.44
N GLY A 131 15.44 26.65 0.23
CA GLY A 131 16.35 25.68 -0.39
C GLY A 131 15.94 24.20 -0.31
N LEU A 132 14.93 23.79 0.46
CA LEU A 132 14.42 22.41 0.48
C LEU A 132 13.73 22.03 -0.83
N ALA A 133 12.87 22.91 -1.36
CA ALA A 133 12.26 22.71 -2.67
C ALA A 133 13.33 22.62 -3.78
N GLU A 134 14.39 23.40 -3.67
CA GLU A 134 15.51 23.41 -4.61
C GLU A 134 16.37 22.14 -4.47
N ALA A 135 16.60 21.67 -3.24
CA ALA A 135 17.29 20.41 -2.95
C ALA A 135 16.48 19.18 -3.41
N MET A 136 15.16 19.17 -3.19
CA MET A 136 14.26 18.13 -3.70
C MET A 136 14.21 18.13 -5.22
N ALA A 137 14.06 19.30 -5.86
CA ALA A 137 14.10 19.42 -7.32
C ALA A 137 15.48 19.03 -7.90
N ARG A 138 16.56 19.18 -7.13
CA ARG A 138 17.91 18.72 -7.51
C ARG A 138 18.06 17.21 -7.35
N ALA A 139 17.53 16.64 -6.26
CA ALA A 139 17.50 15.21 -6.03
C ALA A 139 16.64 14.49 -7.08
N GLU A 140 15.46 15.03 -7.41
CA GLU A 140 14.57 14.46 -8.43
C GLU A 140 15.20 14.53 -9.82
N ARG A 141 15.96 15.58 -10.15
CA ARG A 141 16.76 15.64 -11.38
C ARG A 141 17.90 14.62 -11.41
N LEU A 142 18.50 14.33 -10.27
CA LEU A 142 19.54 13.30 -10.11
C LEU A 142 18.94 11.90 -10.26
N ASP A 143 17.82 11.65 -9.60
CA ASP A 143 17.11 10.38 -9.63
C ASP A 143 16.54 10.07 -11.02
N ARG A 144 16.05 11.10 -11.72
CA ARG A 144 15.61 11.01 -13.11
C ARG A 144 16.77 10.77 -14.08
N ARG A 145 17.97 11.31 -13.80
CA ARG A 145 19.20 10.98 -14.56
C ARG A 145 19.61 9.53 -14.35
N LEU A 146 19.65 9.07 -13.09
CA LEU A 146 19.96 7.69 -12.72
C LEU A 146 18.92 6.68 -13.22
N SER A 147 17.64 7.08 -13.29
CA SER A 147 16.56 6.24 -13.83
C SER A 147 16.45 6.30 -15.36
N SER A 148 16.93 7.37 -16.01
CA SER A 148 17.05 7.46 -17.48
C SER A 148 18.27 6.72 -18.01
N GLU A 149 19.33 6.62 -17.19
CA GLU A 149 20.38 5.62 -17.34
C GLU A 149 19.93 4.34 -16.63
N GLY A 150 18.84 3.73 -17.12
CA GLY A 150 18.69 2.30 -16.95
C GLY A 150 20.04 1.69 -17.34
N MET A 151 20.70 1.04 -16.39
CA MET A 151 22.05 0.52 -16.54
C MET A 151 22.04 -0.56 -17.63
N ALA A 152 22.08 -0.11 -18.88
CA ALA A 152 22.35 -0.93 -20.04
C ALA A 152 23.82 -1.28 -19.93
N MET A 153 24.10 -2.32 -19.14
CA MET A 153 25.35 -3.07 -19.24
C MET A 153 25.58 -3.30 -20.74
N PRO A 154 26.62 -2.68 -21.35
CA PRO A 154 26.81 -2.82 -22.78
C PRO A 154 27.00 -4.32 -23.04
N THR A 155 26.26 -4.90 -23.98
CA THR A 155 26.23 -6.34 -24.27
C THR A 155 27.63 -6.95 -24.41
N ARG A 156 28.62 -6.12 -24.79
CA ARG A 156 30.05 -6.46 -24.84
C ARG A 156 30.63 -6.83 -23.47
N LEU A 157 30.30 -6.13 -22.38
CA LEU A 157 30.76 -6.43 -21.03
C LEU A 157 30.20 -7.75 -20.50
N VAL A 158 28.93 -8.05 -20.79
CA VAL A 158 28.31 -9.35 -20.46
C VAL A 158 28.96 -10.48 -21.27
N LEU A 159 29.21 -10.27 -22.57
CA LEU A 159 29.92 -11.25 -23.41
C LEU A 159 31.37 -11.46 -22.96
N PHE A 160 32.07 -10.42 -22.53
CA PHE A 160 33.42 -10.54 -21.97
C PHE A 160 33.42 -11.30 -20.63
N ALA A 161 32.46 -11.03 -19.74
CA ALA A 161 32.34 -11.72 -18.47
C ALA A 161 31.99 -13.20 -18.65
N VAL A 162 30.99 -13.51 -19.49
CA VAL A 162 30.58 -14.88 -19.79
C VAL A 162 31.65 -15.65 -20.57
N GLY A 163 32.27 -15.02 -21.56
CA GLY A 163 33.34 -15.62 -22.35
C GLY A 163 34.60 -15.89 -21.51
N GLY A 164 34.99 -14.94 -20.66
CA GLY A 164 36.11 -15.12 -19.73
C GLY A 164 35.86 -16.27 -18.75
N PHE A 165 34.65 -16.36 -18.20
CA PHE A 165 34.29 -17.44 -17.28
C PHE A 165 34.24 -18.82 -17.97
N ALA A 166 33.77 -18.89 -19.21
CA ALA A 166 33.78 -20.12 -20.00
C ALA A 166 35.22 -20.59 -20.30
N ILE A 167 36.12 -19.68 -20.67
CA ILE A 167 37.53 -20.03 -20.89
C ILE A 167 38.18 -20.52 -19.60
N LEU A 168 37.95 -19.83 -18.48
CA LEU A 168 38.45 -20.26 -17.17
C LEU A 168 37.91 -21.64 -16.78
N PHE A 169 36.62 -21.89 -17.01
CA PHE A 169 36.00 -23.19 -16.77
C PHE A 169 36.64 -24.30 -17.60
N PHE A 170 36.87 -24.08 -18.89
CA PHE A 170 37.51 -25.08 -19.77
C PHE A 170 38.98 -25.31 -19.41
N VAL A 171 39.72 -24.26 -19.05
CA VAL A 171 41.12 -24.39 -18.59
C VAL A 171 41.18 -25.16 -17.28
N MET A 172 40.31 -24.85 -16.33
CA MET A 172 40.27 -25.53 -15.03
C MET A 172 39.85 -26.99 -15.18
N ARG A 173 38.88 -27.27 -16.07
CA ARG A 173 38.50 -28.64 -16.43
C ARG A 173 39.65 -29.41 -17.08
N TYR A 174 40.34 -28.81 -18.06
CA TYR A 174 41.49 -29.45 -18.70
C TYR A 174 42.65 -29.72 -17.72
N LEU A 175 42.90 -28.80 -16.77
CA LEU A 175 43.87 -29.01 -15.71
C LEU A 175 43.44 -30.11 -14.73
N MET A 176 42.15 -30.19 -14.39
CA MET A 176 41.61 -31.25 -13.54
C MET A 176 41.67 -32.63 -14.23
N ASP A 177 41.37 -32.72 -15.53
CA ASP A 177 41.47 -33.96 -16.30
C ASP A 177 42.95 -34.42 -16.37
N LYS A 178 43.89 -33.49 -16.61
CA LYS A 178 45.35 -33.74 -16.56
C LYS A 178 45.89 -34.13 -15.18
N LEU A 179 45.28 -33.64 -14.10
CA LEU A 179 45.71 -33.92 -12.71
C LEU A 179 45.08 -35.20 -12.15
N ASN A 180 43.88 -35.57 -12.62
CA ASN A 180 43.17 -36.78 -12.20
C ASN A 180 43.50 -38.02 -13.06
N GLY A 181 44.31 -37.87 -14.10
CA GLY A 181 44.95 -38.99 -14.79
C GLY A 181 44.08 -39.73 -15.79
N GLU A 182 43.39 -39.00 -16.68
CA GLU A 182 43.01 -39.51 -18.02
C GLU A 182 43.84 -38.81 -19.12
#